data_AF-A0A933EEU2-F1
#
_entry.id   AF-A0A933EEU2-F1
#
_cell.length_a   1.000
_cell.length_b   1.000
_cell.length_c   1.000
_cell.angle_alpha   90.00
_cell.angle_beta   90.00
_cell.angle_gamma   90.00
#
_symmetry.space_group_name_H-M   'P 1'
#
loop_
_entity.id
_entity.type
_entity.pdbx_description
1 polymer ?
#
loop_
_entity_poly.entity_id
_entity_poly.type
_entity_poly.pdbx_seq_one_letter_code
_entity_poly.pdbx_strand_id
1 'polypeptide(L)'
;MLHRLGVEAYLTLANKKSVDILIRKPNSISTVDVKGLAGPYDWPADNMNIFDNPSHFYILLSLEGKITNPAANPSVWIMPSDKIKVFLKTYGARVVASRTLVRKDGSHFRDAWQYFS
;
A
#
# COMPACT_ATOMS: atom_id res chain seq x y z
N MET A 1 3.76 -9.66 -8.12
CA MET A 1 3.31 -8.87 -9.29
C MET A 1 4.39 -7.97 -9.85
N LEU A 2 5.12 -7.21 -9.01
CA LEU A 2 6.23 -6.33 -9.43
C LEU A 2 7.23 -6.99 -10.40
N HIS A 3 7.78 -8.17 -10.05
CA HIS A 3 8.68 -8.90 -10.97
C HIS A 3 8.04 -9.31 -12.29
N ARG A 4 6.72 -9.58 -12.31
CA ARG A 4 5.99 -9.89 -13.57
C ARG A 4 5.87 -8.66 -14.48
N LEU A 5 6.02 -7.46 -13.92
CA LEU A 5 6.08 -6.19 -14.65
C LEU A 5 7.52 -5.82 -15.03
N GLY A 6 8.50 -6.71 -14.81
CA GLY A 6 9.92 -6.43 -15.07
C GLY A 6 10.58 -5.50 -14.05
N VAL A 7 9.91 -5.21 -12.93
CA VAL A 7 10.43 -4.29 -11.91
C VAL A 7 11.45 -5.01 -11.02
N GLU A 8 12.59 -4.36 -10.79
CA GLU A 8 13.60 -4.77 -9.81
C GLU A 8 13.13 -4.45 -8.39
N ALA A 9 12.52 -5.43 -7.72
CA ALA A 9 12.02 -5.29 -6.35
C ALA A 9 12.82 -6.18 -5.37
N TYR A 10 13.05 -5.66 -4.17
CA TYR A 10 13.82 -6.31 -3.12
C TYR A 10 13.03 -6.27 -1.81
N LEU A 11 12.88 -7.42 -1.15
CA LEU A 11 12.31 -7.49 0.20
C LEU A 11 13.35 -7.01 1.21
N THR A 12 12.94 -6.17 2.16
CA THR A 12 13.84 -5.74 3.23
C THR A 12 13.78 -6.69 4.43
N LEU A 13 14.94 -6.89 5.08
CA LEU A 13 15.07 -7.72 6.29
C LEU A 13 15.14 -6.84 7.55
N ALA A 14 14.23 -5.88 7.69
CA ALA A 14 14.23 -4.98 8.85
C ALA A 14 12.81 -4.65 9.31
N ASN A 15 12.26 -5.49 10.19
CA ASN A 15 10.99 -5.28 10.92
C ASN A 15 10.95 -3.96 11.73
N LYS A 16 12.08 -3.23 11.83
CA LYS A 16 12.21 -1.94 12.53
C LYS A 16 12.12 -0.71 11.62
N LYS A 17 12.11 -0.87 10.28
CA LYS A 17 11.97 0.24 9.32
C LYS A 17 10.63 0.09 8.59
N SER A 18 9.89 1.18 8.43
CA SER A 18 8.61 1.28 7.70
C SER A 18 8.77 1.08 6.18
N VAL A 19 9.58 0.11 5.74
CA VAL A 19 9.87 -0.18 4.34
C VAL A 19 9.93 -1.69 4.17
N ASP A 20 8.88 -2.29 3.62
CA ASP A 20 8.80 -3.73 3.36
C ASP A 20 9.48 -4.11 2.04
N ILE A 21 9.33 -3.24 1.03
CA ILE A 21 9.86 -3.47 -0.32
C ILE A 21 10.65 -2.23 -0.78
N LEU A 22 11.80 -2.47 -1.39
CA LEU A 22 12.57 -1.48 -2.12
C LEU A 22 12.46 -1.77 -3.61
N ILE A 23 12.15 -0.76 -4.40
CA ILE A 23 12.03 -0.83 -5.85
C ILE A 23 13.14 -0.01 -6.48
N ARG A 24 14.02 -0.66 -7.24
CA ARG A 24 15.10 -0.02 -7.97
C ARG A 24 14.58 0.44 -9.33
N LYS A 25 14.77 1.73 -9.62
CA LYS A 25 14.63 2.33 -10.95
C LYS A 25 16.01 2.77 -11.44
N PRO A 26 16.23 3.04 -12.73
CA PRO A 26 17.56 3.41 -13.25
C PRO A 26 18.23 4.52 -12.43
N ASN A 27 17.49 5.60 -12.15
CA ASN A 27 18.02 6.82 -11.51
C ASN A 27 17.41 7.12 -10.13
N SER A 28 16.61 6.21 -9.57
CA SER A 28 15.97 6.44 -8.28
C SER A 28 15.63 5.13 -7.57
N ILE A 29 15.21 5.25 -6.32
CA ILE A 29 14.73 4.16 -5.50
C ILE A 29 13.38 4.57 -4.95
N SER A 30 12.39 3.69 -5.09
CA SER A 30 11.13 3.81 -4.39
C SER A 30 11.09 2.84 -3.20
N THR A 31 10.44 3.24 -2.13
CA THR A 31 10.24 2.42 -0.94
C THR A 31 8.76 2.20 -0.72
N VAL A 32 8.38 1.04 -0.21
CA VAL A 32 6.98 0.65 -0.08
C VAL A 32 6.73 0.02 1.29
N ASP A 33 5.66 0.44 1.95
CA ASP A 33 5.02 -0.27 3.09
C ASP A 33 3.71 -0.91 2.60
N VAL A 34 3.51 -2.19 2.92
CA VAL A 34 2.35 -2.98 2.49
C VAL A 34 1.44 -3.24 3.69
N LYS A 35 0.19 -2.79 3.60
CA LYS A 35 -0.88 -3.15 4.55
C LYS A 35 -1.85 -4.12 3.90
N GLY A 36 -1.85 -5.37 4.37
CA GLY A 36 -2.71 -6.45 3.87
C GLY A 36 -3.83 -6.84 4.83
N LEU A 37 -5.02 -7.14 4.29
CA LEU A 37 -6.15 -7.68 5.04
C LEU A 37 -6.78 -8.88 4.34
N ALA A 38 -7.26 -9.85 5.11
CA ALA A 38 -8.03 -10.97 4.59
C ALA A 38 -9.44 -10.55 4.14
N GLY A 39 -10.03 -9.54 4.78
CA GLY A 39 -11.41 -9.11 4.58
C GLY A 39 -11.57 -7.66 4.11
N PRO A 40 -12.82 -7.24 3.87
CA PRO A 40 -13.16 -5.90 3.39
C PRO A 40 -13.24 -4.87 4.53
N TYR A 41 -12.19 -4.76 5.35
CA TYR A 41 -12.12 -3.87 6.52
C TYR A 41 -11.20 -2.66 6.28
N ASP A 42 -11.20 -1.72 7.21
CA ASP A 42 -10.24 -0.62 7.26
C ASP A 42 -8.85 -1.15 7.65
N TRP A 43 -7.78 -0.57 7.09
CA TRP A 43 -6.40 -0.99 7.37
C TRP A 43 -5.87 -0.29 8.62
N PRO A 44 -5.37 -1.03 9.63
CA PRO A 44 -4.67 -0.41 10.76
C PRO A 44 -3.49 0.44 10.28
N ALA A 45 -3.44 1.68 10.77
CA ALA A 45 -2.46 2.70 10.37
C ALA A 45 -1.83 3.41 11.57
N ASP A 46 -1.90 2.81 12.77
CA ASP A 46 -1.36 3.37 14.02
C ASP A 46 0.13 3.74 13.91
N ASN A 47 0.91 2.97 13.15
CA ASN A 47 2.36 3.15 12.96
C ASN A 47 2.71 3.74 11.59
N MET A 48 1.75 4.37 10.90
CA MET A 48 1.96 4.92 9.57
C MET A 48 2.67 6.27 9.64
N ASN A 49 3.81 6.38 8.96
CA ASN A 49 4.58 7.63 8.89
C ASN A 49 4.27 8.36 7.58
N ILE A 50 3.79 9.61 7.66
CA ILE A 50 3.59 10.42 6.46
C ILE A 50 4.90 11.11 6.13
N PHE A 51 5.55 10.65 5.06
CA PHE A 51 6.72 11.27 4.48
C PHE A 51 6.32 12.26 3.39
N ASP A 52 6.98 13.42 3.36
CA ASP A 52 6.92 14.37 2.23
C ASP A 52 7.79 13.91 1.03
N ASN A 53 8.24 12.66 1.04
CA ASN A 53 9.07 12.07 -0.01
C ASN A 53 8.17 11.46 -1.11
N PRO A 54 8.25 11.93 -2.37
CA PRO A 54 7.45 11.40 -3.48
C PRO A 54 7.83 9.96 -3.88
N SER A 55 8.90 9.41 -3.30
CA SER A 55 9.40 8.05 -3.57
C SER A 55 9.02 7.03 -2.51
N HIS A 56 8.22 7.38 -1.49
CA HIS A 56 7.65 6.42 -0.55
C HIS A 56 6.18 6.16 -0.88
N PHE A 57 5.78 4.89 -0.88
CA PHE A 57 4.43 4.45 -1.24
C PHE A 57 3.84 3.53 -0.19
N TYR A 58 2.53 3.59 -0.06
CA TYR A 58 1.73 2.61 0.67
C TYR A 58 0.94 1.76 -0.31
N ILE A 59 1.03 0.44 -0.14
CA ILE A 59 0.15 -0.51 -0.85
C ILE A 59 -0.90 -1.00 0.14
N LEU A 60 -2.15 -0.64 -0.10
CA LEU A 60 -3.31 -1.14 0.63
C LEU A 60 -3.90 -2.32 -0.14
N LEU A 61 -3.80 -3.52 0.43
CA LEU A 61 -4.24 -4.77 -0.17
C LEU A 61 -5.37 -5.40 0.66
N SER A 62 -6.44 -5.83 -0.02
CA SER A 62 -7.49 -6.65 0.59
C SER A 62 -7.77 -7.89 -0.26
N LEU A 63 -7.84 -9.05 0.39
CA LEU A 63 -8.30 -10.30 -0.24
C LEU A 63 -9.83 -10.39 -0.34
N GLU A 64 -10.56 -9.35 0.11
CA GLU A 64 -12.01 -9.23 -0.05
C GLU A 64 -12.82 -10.42 0.51
N GLY A 65 -12.30 -11.07 1.56
CA GLY A 65 -12.91 -12.25 2.17
C GLY A 65 -12.70 -13.55 1.38
N LYS A 66 -11.90 -13.52 0.31
CA LYS A 66 -11.68 -14.66 -0.62
C LYS A 66 -10.36 -15.40 -0.37
N ILE A 67 -9.86 -15.41 0.87
CA ILE A 67 -8.54 -15.99 1.20
C ILE A 67 -8.41 -17.47 0.85
N THR A 68 -9.52 -18.22 0.87
CA THR A 68 -9.54 -19.65 0.51
C THR A 68 -9.58 -19.90 -0.99
N ASN A 69 -9.78 -18.86 -1.82
CA ASN A 69 -9.78 -18.95 -3.27
C ASN A 69 -8.47 -18.39 -3.84
N PRO A 70 -7.47 -19.23 -4.16
CA PRO A 70 -6.18 -18.77 -4.66
C PRO A 70 -6.25 -18.12 -6.06
N ALA A 71 -7.35 -18.31 -6.79
CA ALA A 71 -7.56 -17.68 -8.10
C ALA A 71 -8.22 -16.28 -7.99
N ALA A 72 -8.68 -15.89 -6.80
CA ALA A 72 -9.26 -14.56 -6.60
C ALA A 72 -8.16 -13.50 -6.57
N ASN A 73 -8.30 -12.47 -7.40
CA ASN A 73 -7.40 -11.33 -7.35
C ASN A 73 -7.71 -10.44 -6.13
N PRO A 74 -6.68 -9.96 -5.41
CA PRO A 74 -6.86 -8.97 -4.37
C PRO A 74 -7.33 -7.63 -4.96
N SER A 75 -7.97 -6.84 -4.12
CA SER A 75 -8.09 -5.41 -4.36
C SER A 75 -6.83 -4.70 -3.90
N VAL A 76 -6.24 -3.87 -4.76
CA VAL A 76 -4.99 -3.16 -4.45
C VAL A 76 -5.08 -1.68 -4.78
N TRP A 77 -4.66 -0.83 -3.84
CA TRP A 77 -4.45 0.60 -4.05
C TRP A 77 -3.01 0.95 -3.74
N ILE A 78 -2.38 1.74 -4.61
CA ILE A 78 -0.98 2.15 -4.51
C ILE A 78 -0.95 3.66 -4.40
N MET A 79 -0.56 4.16 -3.24
CA MET A 79 -0.67 5.57 -2.90
C MET A 79 0.71 6.15 -2.57
N PRO A 80 1.08 7.30 -3.15
CA PRO A 80 2.20 8.07 -2.64
C PRO A 80 1.96 8.45 -1.17
N SER A 81 3.03 8.48 -0.38
CA SER A 81 3.00 8.75 1.06
C SER A 81 2.27 10.04 1.43
N ASP A 82 2.47 11.12 0.67
CA ASP A 82 1.82 12.41 0.93
C ASP A 82 0.31 12.39 0.64
N LYS A 83 -0.17 11.43 -0.16
CA LYS A 83 -1.58 11.31 -0.53
C LYS A 83 -2.39 10.44 0.42
N ILE A 84 -1.77 9.58 1.23
CA ILE A 84 -2.54 8.66 2.09
C ILE A 84 -3.29 9.38 3.22
N LYS A 85 -2.81 10.56 3.64
CA LYS A 85 -3.34 11.32 4.78
C LYS A 85 -4.84 11.59 4.69
N VAL A 86 -5.37 11.85 3.49
CA VAL A 86 -6.81 12.14 3.29
C VAL A 86 -7.72 10.94 3.51
N PHE A 87 -7.15 9.73 3.53
CA PHE A 87 -7.90 8.49 3.76
C PHE A 87 -7.81 8.01 5.21
N LEU A 88 -7.00 8.65 6.05
CA LEU A 88 -6.84 8.27 7.44
C LEU A 88 -8.01 8.76 8.29
N LYS A 89 -8.47 7.90 9.20
CA LYS A 89 -9.47 8.21 10.21
C LYS A 89 -8.96 7.78 11.57
N THR A 90 -9.35 8.56 12.59
CA THR A 90 -9.08 8.25 13.98
C THR A 90 -10.36 7.82 14.67
N TYR A 91 -10.34 6.63 15.27
CA TYR A 91 -11.42 6.06 16.06
C TYR A 91 -10.90 5.81 17.48
N GLY A 92 -11.18 6.73 18.40
CA GLY A 92 -10.59 6.71 19.73
C GLY A 92 -9.07 6.79 19.66
N ALA A 93 -8.37 5.78 20.20
CA ALA A 93 -6.92 5.69 20.16
C ALA A 93 -6.36 5.02 18.89
N ARG A 94 -7.22 4.60 17.94
CA ARG A 94 -6.80 3.87 16.74
C ARG A 94 -6.82 4.77 15.51
N VAL A 95 -5.78 4.69 14.71
CA VAL A 95 -5.73 5.29 13.37
C VAL A 95 -5.85 4.19 12.33
N VAL A 96 -6.72 4.40 11.34
CA VAL A 96 -6.95 3.45 10.24
C VAL A 96 -6.97 4.18 8.90
N ALA A 97 -6.52 3.53 7.83
CA ALA A 97 -6.88 3.94 6.48
C ALA A 97 -8.29 3.42 6.16
N SER A 98 -9.23 4.34 5.97
CA SER A 98 -10.65 4.00 5.81
C SER A 98 -10.91 3.42 4.42
N ARG A 99 -11.31 2.16 4.36
CA ARG A 99 -11.65 1.46 3.13
C ARG A 99 -12.77 2.14 2.38
N THR A 100 -13.77 2.65 3.10
CA THR A 100 -14.88 3.39 2.47
C THR A 100 -14.38 4.61 1.71
N LEU A 101 -13.47 5.40 2.30
CA LEU A 101 -12.88 6.57 1.62
C LEU A 101 -11.96 6.15 0.47
N VAL A 102 -11.09 5.15 0.70
CA VAL A 102 -10.18 4.63 -0.34
C VAL A 102 -10.97 4.15 -1.57
N ARG A 103 -12.09 3.45 -1.37
CA ARG A 103 -12.94 2.97 -2.47
C ARG A 103 -13.68 4.09 -3.20
N LYS A 104 -14.15 5.09 -2.45
CA LYS A 104 -14.94 6.19 -3.01
C LYS A 104 -14.06 7.19 -3.76
N ASP A 105 -12.97 7.62 -3.14
CA ASP A 105 -12.18 8.78 -3.57
C ASP A 105 -10.78 8.39 -4.07
N GLY A 106 -10.31 7.17 -3.78
CA GLY A 106 -8.99 6.65 -4.17
C GLY A 106 -8.97 5.83 -5.46
N SER A 107 -10.00 5.91 -6.31
CA SER A 107 -10.12 5.08 -7.53
C SER A 107 -8.93 5.23 -8.49
N HIS A 108 -8.33 6.41 -8.59
CA HIS A 108 -7.15 6.67 -9.41
C HIS A 108 -5.86 6.00 -8.89
N PHE A 109 -5.84 5.58 -7.62
CA PHE A 109 -4.76 4.78 -7.03
C PHE A 109 -4.96 3.28 -7.19
N ARG A 110 -6.14 2.86 -7.68
CA ARG A 110 -6.46 1.45 -7.88
C ARG A 110 -5.50 0.86 -8.91
N ASP A 111 -4.82 -0.22 -8.52
CA ASP A 111 -3.91 -0.96 -9.40
C ASP A 111 -2.89 -0.04 -10.12
N ALA A 112 -2.46 1.04 -9.45
CA ALA A 112 -1.58 2.07 -10.01
C ALA A 112 -0.11 1.63 -10.14
N TRP A 113 0.11 0.43 -10.70
CA TRP A 113 1.43 -0.20 -10.83
C TRP A 113 2.39 0.60 -11.73
N GLN A 114 1.84 1.48 -12.57
CA GLN A 114 2.62 2.42 -13.39
C GLN A 114 3.50 3.37 -12.58
N TYR A 115 3.28 3.50 -11.26
CA TYR A 115 4.22 4.22 -10.40
C TYR A 115 5.60 3.57 -10.32
N PHE A 116 5.75 2.30 -10.72
CA PHE A 116 6.99 1.54 -10.58
C PHE A 116 7.66 1.15 -11.91
N SER A 117 6.97 1.34 -13.03
CA SER A 117 7.51 1.18 -14.39
C SER A 117 8.38 2.35 -14.83
#